data_AF-A0A3M1L045-F1
#
_entry.id   AF-A0A3M1L045-F1
#
_cell.length_a   1.000
_cell.length_b   1.000
_cell.length_c   1.000
_cell.angle_alpha   90.00
_cell.angle_beta   90.00
_cell.angle_gamma   90.00
#
_symmetry.space_group_name_H-M   'P 1'
#
loop_
_entity.id
_entity.type
_entity.pdbx_description
1 polymer ?
#
loop_
_entity_poly.entity_id
_entity_poly.type
_entity_poly.pdbx_seq_one_letter_code
_entity_poly.pdbx_strand_id
1 'polypeptide(L)' 'MAISGNKTLRTKCAACGKEIPSEVDPDPSGRQTWALLGEDSGKAKVFPACRDCYEKGWRPPGFKG' A
#
# COMPACT_ATOMS: atom_id res chain seq x y z
N MET A 1 -25.71 -5.45 8.44
CA MET A 1 -24.58 -6.40 8.30
C MET A 1 -23.31 -5.58 8.18
N ALA A 2 -22.55 -5.43 9.26
CA ALA A 2 -21.25 -4.79 9.20
C ALA A 2 -20.31 -5.73 8.46
N ILE A 3 -19.79 -5.31 7.30
CA ILE A 3 -18.70 -6.00 6.63
C ILE A 3 -17.49 -5.75 7.53
N SER A 4 -17.29 -6.63 8.51
CA SER A 4 -16.12 -6.60 9.37
C SER A 4 -14.94 -6.89 8.44
N GLY A 5 -14.26 -5.84 7.99
CA GLY A 5 -13.05 -5.96 7.20
C GLY A 5 -12.13 -6.93 7.92
N ASN A 6 -11.67 -7.97 7.24
CA ASN A 6 -10.75 -8.93 7.81
C ASN A 6 -9.44 -8.18 8.12
N LYS A 7 -9.31 -7.67 9.35
CA LYS A 7 -8.11 -6.99 9.86
C LYS A 7 -6.84 -7.87 9.82
N THR A 8 -6.99 -9.13 9.43
CA THR A 8 -5.95 -10.15 9.25
C THR A 8 -5.46 -10.28 7.81
N LEU A 9 -6.10 -9.63 6.82
CA LEU A 9 -5.65 -9.69 5.44
C LEU A 9 -4.33 -8.92 5.32
N ARG A 10 -3.25 -9.65 5.07
CA ARG A 10 -1.91 -9.10 4.89
C ARG A 10 -1.54 -9.12 3.41
N THR A 11 -0.82 -8.09 3.01
CA THR A 11 -0.19 -7.98 1.69
C THR A 11 1.30 -7.76 1.85
N LYS A 12 2.06 -7.81 0.76
CA LYS A 12 3.50 -7.55 0.78
C LYS A 12 3.78 -6.15 0.25
N CYS A 13 4.68 -5.43 0.91
CA CYS A 13 5.21 -4.19 0.40
C CYS A 13 5.86 -4.41 -0.97
N ALA A 14 5.45 -3.63 -1.97
CA ALA A 14 5.99 -3.71 -3.32
C ALA A 14 7.49 -3.32 -3.41
N ALA A 15 8.01 -2.59 -2.42
CA ALA A 15 9.41 -2.16 -2.38
C ALA A 15 10.34 -3.18 -1.71
N CYS A 16 9.99 -3.63 -0.50
CA CYS A 16 10.87 -4.46 0.34
C CYS A 16 10.33 -5.86 0.64
N GLY A 17 9.12 -6.18 0.17
CA GLY A 17 8.49 -7.49 0.37
C GLY A 17 7.95 -7.75 1.78
N LYS A 18 8.10 -6.80 2.72
CA LYS A 18 7.60 -6.91 4.11
C LYS A 18 6.09 -7.13 4.13
N GLU A 19 5.61 -8.04 4.98
CA GLU A 19 4.18 -8.19 5.26
C GLU A 19 3.63 -6.96 5.98
N ILE A 20 2.58 -6.39 5.42
CA ILE A 20 1.86 -5.21 5.92
C ILE A 20 0.36 -5.46 5.87
N PRO A 21 -0.46 -4.82 6.72
CA PRO A 21 -1.91 -4.93 6.63
C PRO A 21 -2.38 -4.48 5.24
N SER A 22 -3.27 -5.24 4.61
CA SER A 22 -3.85 -4.86 3.32
C SER A 22 -4.92 -3.78 3.46
N GLU A 23 -5.46 -3.61 4.68
CA GLU A 23 -6.38 -2.53 5.01
C GLU A 23 -5.60 -1.22 5.07
N VAL A 24 -6.10 -0.22 4.35
CA VAL A 24 -5.59 1.14 4.42
C VAL A 24 -6.41 1.85 5.48
N ASP A 25 -5.83 2.04 6.66
CA ASP A 25 -6.51 2.77 7.72
C ASP A 25 -6.93 4.17 7.22
N PRO A 26 -8.18 4.59 7.50
CA PRO A 26 -8.65 5.94 7.18
C PRO A 26 -7.97 6.98 8.07
N ASP A 27 -7.51 6.58 9.25
CA ASP A 27 -6.67 7.42 10.11
C ASP A 27 -5.21 7.41 9.60
N PRO A 28 -4.66 8.56 9.18
CA PRO A 28 -3.30 8.63 8.64
C PRO A 28 -2.22 8.41 9.71
N SER A 29 -2.53 8.57 11.00
CA SER A 29 -1.57 8.39 12.10
C SER A 29 -1.32 6.91 12.40
N GLY A 30 -2.36 6.08 12.27
CA GLY A 30 -2.30 4.62 12.42
C GLY A 30 -1.98 3.86 11.13
N ARG A 31 -1.97 4.54 9.98
CA ARG A 31 -1.74 3.91 8.67
C ARG A 31 -0.37 3.22 8.62
N GLN A 32 -0.37 1.93 8.29
CA GLN A 32 0.85 1.15 8.07
C GLN A 32 1.12 0.88 6.57
N THR A 33 0.10 1.07 5.73
CA THR A 33 0.11 0.76 4.30
C THR A 33 -0.36 1.95 3.47
N TRP A 34 0.45 2.34 2.48
CA TRP A 34 0.13 3.36 1.49
C TRP A 34 -0.13 2.70 0.15
N ALA A 35 -1.34 2.87 -0.37
CA ALA A 35 -1.70 2.46 -1.71
C ALA A 35 -1.23 3.53 -2.71
N LEU A 36 -0.12 3.25 -3.41
CA LEU A 36 0.44 4.16 -4.42
C LEU A 36 -0.02 3.73 -5.82
N LEU A 37 -0.54 4.65 -6.61
CA LEU A 37 -0.92 4.38 -7.98
C LEU A 37 0.32 4.47 -8.88
N GLY A 38 0.68 3.36 -9.52
CA GLY A 38 1.73 3.31 -10.54
C GLY A 38 1.22 2.66 -11.82
N GLU A 39 2.14 2.25 -12.67
CA GLU A 39 1.88 1.54 -13.90
C GLU A 39 2.68 0.23 -13.94
N ASP A 40 2.01 -0.85 -14.33
CA ASP A 40 2.61 -2.17 -14.53
C ASP A 40 2.17 -2.66 -15.92
N SER A 41 3.13 -2.93 -16.80
CA SER A 41 2.85 -3.37 -18.19
C SER A 41 1.87 -2.46 -18.95
N GLY A 42 2.02 -1.13 -18.81
CA GLY A 42 1.16 -0.14 -19.46
C GLY A 42 -0.23 0.03 -18.85
N LYS A 43 -0.50 -0.58 -17.69
CA LYS A 43 -1.79 -0.49 -16.99
C LYS A 43 -1.62 0.12 -15.61
N ALA A 44 -2.53 1.02 -15.25
CA ALA A 44 -2.59 1.58 -13.90
C ALA A 44 -2.79 0.46 -12.86
N LYS A 45 -1.92 0.41 -11.85
CA LYS A 45 -1.91 -0.61 -10.81
C LYS A 45 -1.61 0.02 -9.46
N VAL A 46 -2.30 -0.46 -8.43
CA VAL A 46 -2.04 -0.06 -7.04
C VAL A 46 -0.92 -0.90 -6.46
N PHE A 47 0.10 -0.23 -5.96
CA PHE A 47 1.24 -0.83 -5.28
C PHE A 47 1.18 -0.50 -3.78
N PRO A 48 1.02 -1.49 -2.90
CA PRO A 48 1.05 -1.26 -1.46
C PRO A 48 2.49 -1.03 -1.00
N ALA A 49 2.74 0.09 -0.32
CA ALA A 49 4.01 0.44 0.27
C ALA A 49 3.90 0.47 1.79
N CYS A 50 4.89 -0.05 2.50
CA CYS A 50 4.97 0.11 3.94
C CYS A 50 5.37 1.54 4.30
N ARG A 51 5.02 1.98 5.51
CA ARG A 51 5.41 3.29 6.06
C ARG A 51 6.87 3.65 5.78
N ASP A 52 7.77 2.75 6.13
CA ASP A 52 9.22 2.94 6.01
C ASP A 52 9.66 3.25 4.56
N CYS A 53 9.14 2.50 3.59
CA CYS A 53 9.47 2.71 2.18
C CYS A 53 8.81 3.98 1.64
N TYR A 54 7.59 4.27 2.08
CA TYR A 54 6.89 5.50 1.70
C TYR A 54 7.62 6.74 2.21
N GLU A 55 8.03 6.76 3.49
CA GLU A 55 8.76 7.85 4.14
C GLU A 55 10.19 7.99 3.58
N LYS A 56 10.82 6.90 3.15
CA LYS A 56 12.09 6.92 2.39
C LYS A 56 11.95 7.45 0.95
N GLY A 57 10.74 7.76 0.50
CA GLY A 57 10.49 8.32 -0.83
C GLY A 57 10.33 7.29 -1.95
N TRP A 58 10.18 6.00 -1.63
CA TRP A 58 9.93 4.98 -2.66
C TRP A 58 8.61 5.25 -3.38
N ARG A 59 8.60 5.13 -4.71
CA ARG A 59 7.40 5.24 -5.55
C ARG A 59 7.39 4.12 -6.60
N PRO A 60 6.21 3.58 -6.97
CA PRO A 60 6.13 2.57 -8.01
C PRO A 60 6.50 3.15 -9.39
N PRO A 61 6.87 2.29 -10.35
CA PRO A 61 7.04 2.71 -11.74
C PRO A 61 5.78 3.42 -12.25
N GLY A 62 5.94 4.46 -13.06
CA GLY A 62 4.81 5.23 -13.60
C GLY A 62 4.00 6.02 -12.55
N PHE A 63 4.50 6.17 -11.32
CA PHE A 63 3.83 6.99 -10.29
C PHE A 63 3.64 8.43 -10.79
N LYS A 64 2.38 8.85 -10.91
CA LYS A 64 2.01 10.24 -11.14
C LYS A 64 1.49 10.78 -9.81
N GLY A 65 2.34 11.53 -9.12
CA GLY A 65 2.05 12.16 -7.83
C GLY A 65 0.96 13.22 -7.93
#